data_AF-A0A377V0J9-F1
#
_entry.id   AF-A0A377V0J9-F1
#
_cell.length_a   1.000
_cell.length_b   1.000
_cell.length_c   1.000
_cell.angle_alpha   90.00
_cell.angle_beta   90.00
_cell.angle_gamma   90.00
#
_symmetry.space_group_name_H-M   'P 1'
#
loop_
_entity.id
_entity.type
_entity.pdbx_description
1 polymer ?
#
loop_
_entity_poly.entity_id
_entity_poly.type
_entity_poly.pdbx_seq_one_letter_code
_entity_poly.pdbx_strand_id
1 'polypeptide(L)'
;MQLAKWQGAEVIAVAAGRHEAFLRQLGADSVIDYTTTAVEETVRDLDLVIDAPGGPASGRFLRTLRPGGALYPIFPLGFAGAEEARQRGVTVSTTQVRSSGAQLARLADLLDAGVIQVAIDSVFPPCAGADGA
;
A
#
# COMPACT_ATOMS: atom_id res chain seq x y z
N MET A 1 1.46 -2.45 -4.75
CA MET A 1 2.16 -3.75 -4.80
C MET A 1 2.53 -4.14 -6.24
N GLN A 2 1.61 -4.46 -7.17
CA GLN A 2 1.97 -4.86 -8.55
C GLN A 2 2.92 -3.87 -9.27
N LEU A 3 2.68 -2.56 -9.15
CA LEU A 3 3.57 -1.54 -9.73
C LEU A 3 4.99 -1.53 -9.11
N ALA A 4 5.10 -1.81 -7.81
CA ALA A 4 6.41 -1.93 -7.17
C ALA A 4 7.15 -3.18 -7.66
N LYS A 5 6.44 -4.30 -7.79
CA LYS A 5 6.97 -5.53 -8.39
C LYS A 5 7.43 -5.34 -9.83
N TRP A 6 6.62 -4.67 -10.65
CA TRP A 6 6.98 -4.33 -12.02
C TRP A 6 8.25 -3.47 -12.10
N GLN A 7 8.46 -2.59 -11.13
CA GLN A 7 9.69 -1.79 -11.00
C GLN A 7 10.88 -2.55 -10.39
N GLY A 8 10.76 -3.86 -10.15
CA GLY A 8 11.83 -4.71 -9.65
C GLY A 8 12.03 -4.69 -8.13
N ALA A 9 11.09 -4.12 -7.37
CA ALA A 9 11.16 -4.15 -5.91
C ALA A 9 10.89 -5.56 -5.35
N GLU A 10 11.52 -5.87 -4.22
CA GLU A 10 11.04 -6.91 -3.30
C GLU A 10 9.86 -6.34 -2.50
N VAL A 11 8.76 -7.07 -2.43
CA VAL A 11 7.51 -6.60 -1.84
C VAL A 11 6.99 -7.57 -0.81
N ILE A 12 6.92 -7.05 0.42
CA ILE A 12 6.24 -7.66 1.55
C ILE A 12 4.81 -7.11 1.57
N ALA A 13 3.81 -7.98 1.45
CA ALA A 13 2.41 -7.60 1.57
C ALA A 13 1.88 -7.92 2.98
N VAL A 14 1.17 -6.98 3.59
CA VAL A 14 0.56 -7.16 4.91
C VAL A 14 -0.96 -7.24 4.76
N ALA A 15 -1.56 -8.37 5.11
CA ALA A 15 -3.00 -8.59 5.05
C ALA A 15 -3.41 -9.76 5.93
N ALA A 16 -4.71 -9.96 6.19
CA ALA A 16 -5.18 -11.15 6.89
C ALA A 16 -4.86 -12.42 6.07
N GLY A 17 -4.47 -13.51 6.73
CA GLY A 17 -3.90 -14.72 6.10
C GLY A 17 -4.75 -15.34 4.99
N ARG A 18 -6.09 -15.19 5.04
CA ARG A 18 -6.99 -15.64 3.97
C ARG A 18 -6.69 -15.03 2.58
N HIS A 19 -5.94 -13.94 2.51
CA HIS A 19 -5.56 -13.27 1.27
C HIS A 19 -4.18 -13.67 0.73
N GLU A 20 -3.45 -14.56 1.41
CA GLU A 20 -2.06 -14.88 1.06
C GLU A 20 -1.90 -15.40 -0.38
N ALA A 21 -2.66 -16.43 -0.76
CA ALA A 21 -2.56 -17.03 -2.09
C ALA A 21 -2.80 -15.99 -3.19
N PHE A 22 -3.80 -15.13 -2.99
CA PHE A 22 -4.14 -14.05 -3.90
C PHE A 22 -3.02 -13.00 -3.98
N LEU A 23 -2.46 -12.56 -2.86
CA LEU A 23 -1.36 -11.58 -2.85
C LEU A 23 -0.09 -12.10 -3.53
N ARG A 24 0.23 -13.40 -3.36
CA ARG A 24 1.33 -14.05 -4.08
C ARG A 24 1.06 -14.10 -5.58
N GLN A 25 -0.17 -14.39 -6.01
CA GLN A 25 -0.55 -14.35 -7.42
C GLN A 25 -0.35 -12.96 -8.04
N LEU A 26 -0.59 -11.90 -7.26
CA LEU A 26 -0.32 -10.54 -7.69
C LEU A 26 1.16 -10.12 -7.57
N GLY A 27 2.04 -11.01 -7.12
CA GLY A 27 3.49 -10.84 -7.12
C GLY A 27 4.13 -10.49 -5.79
N ALA A 28 3.44 -10.57 -4.65
CA ALA A 28 4.10 -10.42 -3.35
C ALA A 28 5.16 -11.52 -3.14
N ASP A 29 6.38 -11.14 -2.73
CA ASP A 29 7.47 -12.08 -2.45
C ASP A 29 7.28 -12.74 -1.08
N SER A 30 6.74 -11.98 -0.13
CA SER A 30 6.32 -12.48 1.17
C SER A 30 5.00 -11.84 1.60
N VAL A 31 4.26 -12.56 2.43
CA VAL A 31 2.99 -12.10 3.01
C VAL A 31 3.08 -12.24 4.52
N ILE A 32 2.72 -11.19 5.25
CA ILE A 32 2.65 -11.20 6.71
C ILE A 32 1.20 -11.04 7.15
N ASP A 33 0.74 -11.99 7.96
CA ASP A 33 -0.58 -11.93 8.58
C ASP A 33 -0.57 -11.03 9.81
N TYR A 34 -1.12 -9.83 9.66
CA TYR A 34 -1.19 -8.86 10.76
C TYR A 34 -2.06 -9.33 11.94
N THR A 35 -2.91 -10.34 11.74
CA THR A 35 -3.79 -10.86 12.81
C THR A 35 -3.04 -11.75 13.81
N THR A 36 -1.87 -12.26 13.41
CA THR A 36 -1.04 -13.16 14.22
C THR A 36 0.36 -12.62 14.45
N THR A 37 0.80 -11.66 13.65
CA THR A 37 2.18 -11.16 13.64
C THR A 37 2.22 -9.63 13.69
N ALA A 38 2.98 -9.09 14.66
CA ALA A 38 3.31 -7.67 14.70
C ALA A 38 4.39 -7.36 13.65
N VAL A 39 3.98 -6.74 12.54
CA VAL A 39 4.86 -6.43 11.39
C VAL A 39 6.06 -5.58 11.82
N GLU A 40 5.80 -4.60 12.67
CA GLU A 40 6.80 -3.65 13.15
C GLU A 40 7.87 -4.26 14.06
N GLU A 41 7.68 -5.50 14.51
CA GLU A 41 8.63 -6.24 15.34
C GLU A 41 9.44 -7.25 14.54
N THR A 42 8.91 -7.67 13.40
CA THR A 42 9.44 -8.80 12.61
C THR A 42 10.23 -8.36 11.38
N VAL A 43 9.95 -7.18 10.84
CA VAL A 43 10.60 -6.67 9.62
C VAL A 43 11.45 -5.45 9.94
N ARG A 44 12.64 -5.39 9.34
CA ARG A 44 13.61 -4.30 9.48
C ARG A 44 14.25 -3.96 8.14
N ASP A 45 15.02 -2.87 8.13
CA ASP A 45 15.84 -2.39 7.02
C ASP A 45 15.07 -2.10 5.72
N LEU A 46 13.80 -1.72 5.85
CA LEU A 46 12.94 -1.37 4.72
C LEU A 46 13.35 -0.05 4.08
N ASP A 47 13.31 -0.01 2.75
CA ASP A 47 13.46 1.23 1.96
C ASP A 47 12.18 2.07 1.99
N LEU A 48 11.01 1.44 1.95
CA LEU A 48 9.72 2.08 1.75
C LEU A 48 8.61 1.32 2.48
N VAL A 49 7.76 2.05 3.21
CA VAL A 49 6.49 1.56 3.75
C VAL A 49 5.35 2.38 3.15
N ILE A 50 4.41 1.72 2.48
CA ILE A 50 3.13 2.31 2.07
C ILE A 50 2.07 1.84 3.06
N ASP A 51 1.62 2.74 3.93
CA ASP A 51 0.67 2.43 4.99
C ASP A 51 -0.75 2.85 4.56
N ALA A 52 -1.49 1.88 4.02
CA ALA A 52 -2.84 2.12 3.53
C ALA A 52 -3.87 2.40 4.65
N PRO A 53 -3.88 1.67 5.78
CA PRO A 53 -4.68 2.05 6.96
C PRO A 53 -4.34 3.44 7.48
N GLY A 54 -3.05 3.77 7.57
CA GLY A 54 -2.59 5.09 8.01
C GLY A 54 -2.94 5.41 9.47
N GLY A 55 -3.09 6.71 9.76
CA GLY A 55 -3.63 7.24 10.99
C GLY A 55 -2.61 7.38 12.14
N PRO A 56 -3.09 7.48 13.40
CA PRO A 56 -2.23 7.61 14.57
C PRO A 56 -1.24 6.46 14.76
N ALA A 57 -1.55 5.27 14.24
CA ALA A 57 -0.72 4.09 14.38
C ALA A 57 0.46 4.03 13.40
N SER A 58 0.51 4.88 12.36
CA SER A 58 1.55 4.81 11.32
C SER A 58 2.98 4.95 11.87
N GLY A 59 3.14 5.65 12.99
CA GLY A 59 4.44 5.80 13.68
C GLY A 59 5.11 4.47 14.02
N ARG A 60 4.34 3.39 14.22
CA ARG A 60 4.89 2.04 14.53
C ARG A 60 5.84 1.53 13.45
N PHE A 61 5.72 1.99 12.20
CA PHE A 61 6.58 1.57 11.09
C PHE A 61 7.90 2.34 11.00
N LEU A 62 8.08 3.43 11.76
CA LEU A 62 9.35 4.19 11.71
C LEU A 62 10.55 3.35 12.11
N ARG A 63 10.37 2.35 12.98
CA ARG A 63 11.43 1.43 13.42
C ARG A 63 11.74 0.31 12.43
N THR A 64 10.91 0.10 11.40
CA THR A 64 11.14 -0.92 10.36
C THR A 64 11.98 -0.36 9.20
N LEU A 65 12.04 0.95 9.06
CA LEU A 65 12.76 1.65 7.99
C LEU A 65 14.23 1.84 8.37
N ARG A 66 15.11 1.66 7.38
CA ARG A 66 16.52 2.06 7.51
C ARG A 66 16.66 3.59 7.45
N PRO A 67 17.79 4.17 7.93
CA PRO A 67 18.10 5.57 7.67
C PRO A 67 18.06 5.88 6.16
N GLY A 68 17.38 6.96 5.78
CA GLY A 68 17.11 7.31 4.39
C GLY A 68 15.89 6.63 3.76
N GLY A 69 15.23 5.71 4.47
CA GLY A 69 13.96 5.11 4.05
C GLY A 69 12.79 6.08 4.13
N ALA A 70 11.63 5.65 3.62
CA ALA A 70 10.43 6.50 3.58
C ALA A 70 9.16 5.80 4.06
N LEU A 71 8.34 6.55 4.81
CA LEU A 71 6.99 6.17 5.21
C LEU A 71 5.96 7.03 4.46
N TYR A 72 5.06 6.36 3.76
CA TYR A 72 3.94 6.97 3.02
C TYR A 72 2.60 6.50 3.59
N PRO A 73 2.04 7.20 4.60
CA PRO A 73 0.69 6.95 5.06
C PRO A 73 -0.31 7.53 4.05
N ILE A 74 -1.20 6.67 3.54
CA ILE A 74 -2.28 7.09 2.62
C ILE A 74 -3.28 7.97 3.36
N PHE A 75 -3.59 7.61 4.61
CA PHE A 75 -4.41 8.41 5.52
C PHE A 75 -3.51 9.04 6.59
N PRO A 76 -3.14 10.33 6.49
CA PRO A 76 -2.13 10.90 7.39
C PRO A 76 -2.66 11.54 8.68
N LEU A 77 -3.98 11.61 8.86
CA LEU A 77 -4.56 12.32 10.01
C LEU A 77 -4.21 11.64 11.33
N GLY A 78 -3.77 12.43 12.31
CA GLY A 78 -3.42 11.94 13.64
C GLY A 78 -2.01 11.33 13.74
N PHE A 79 -1.23 11.30 12.66
CA PHE A 79 0.18 10.91 12.73
C PHE A 79 0.98 11.88 13.62
N ALA A 80 1.65 11.35 14.64
CA ALA A 80 2.42 12.11 15.61
C ALA A 80 3.94 11.79 15.61
N GLY A 81 4.41 11.00 14.64
CA GLY A 81 5.79 10.48 14.61
C GLY A 81 6.82 11.36 13.88
N ALA A 82 6.52 12.64 13.62
CA ALA A 82 7.37 13.50 12.78
C ALA A 82 8.77 13.71 13.37
N GLU A 83 8.86 13.94 14.68
CA GLU A 83 10.15 14.15 15.35
C GLU A 83 10.98 12.86 15.42
N GLU A 84 10.35 11.71 15.68
CA GLU A 84 11.03 10.41 15.63
C GLU A 84 11.55 10.12 14.21
N ALA A 85 10.74 10.39 13.17
CA ALA A 85 11.17 10.20 11.79
C ALA A 85 12.40 11.05 11.46
N ARG A 86 12.42 12.32 11.88
CA ARG A 86 13.57 13.22 11.72
C ARG A 86 14.82 12.66 12.41
N GLN A 87 14.70 12.19 13.64
CA GLN A 87 15.82 11.61 14.40
C GLN A 87 16.37 10.34 13.75
N ARG A 88 15.51 9.52 13.13
CA ARG A 88 15.91 8.31 12.41
C ARG A 88 16.39 8.57 10.99
N GLY A 89 16.29 9.80 10.48
CA GLY A 89 16.60 10.12 9.08
C GLY A 89 15.61 9.49 8.10
N VAL A 90 14.35 9.28 8.52
CA VAL A 90 13.28 8.73 7.69
C VAL A 90 12.44 9.86 7.11
N THR A 91 12.14 9.75 5.81
CA THR A 91 11.22 10.68 5.15
C THR A 91 9.78 10.25 5.42
N VAL A 92 8.92 11.17 5.89
CA VAL A 92 7.47 10.94 5.95
C VAL A 92 6.81 11.87 4.95
N SER A 93 6.06 11.30 4.02
CA SER A 93 5.39 12.08 2.98
C SER A 93 4.00 11.54 2.71
N THR A 94 3.08 12.43 2.36
CA THR A 94 1.70 12.10 2.06
C THR A 94 1.41 12.57 0.65
N THR A 95 0.57 11.84 -0.06
CA THR A 95 0.24 12.18 -1.45
C THR A 95 -1.23 12.51 -1.55
N GLN A 96 -1.53 13.68 -2.11
CA GLN A 96 -2.88 13.98 -2.58
C GLN A 96 -3.04 13.39 -3.97
N VAL A 97 -4.14 12.68 -4.18
CA VAL A 97 -4.47 12.13 -5.51
C VAL A 97 -4.69 13.28 -6.48
N ARG A 98 -4.05 13.20 -7.64
CA ARG A 98 -4.27 14.12 -8.76
C ARG A 98 -4.61 13.31 -9.99
N SER A 99 -5.74 13.63 -10.61
CA SER A 99 -6.12 13.02 -11.88
C SER A 99 -5.10 13.37 -12.96
N SER A 100 -4.62 12.36 -13.68
CA SER A 100 -3.66 12.52 -14.76
C SER A 100 -3.99 11.54 -15.89
N GLY A 101 -4.43 12.05 -17.04
CA GLY A 101 -4.74 11.24 -18.21
C GLY A 101 -3.51 10.47 -18.72
N ALA A 102 -2.32 11.08 -18.65
CA ALA A 102 -1.08 10.42 -19.06
C ALA A 102 -0.71 9.24 -18.15
N GLN A 103 -0.94 9.34 -16.84
CA GLN A 103 -0.71 8.22 -15.92
C GLN A 103 -1.74 7.11 -16.13
N LEU A 104 -3.00 7.47 -16.38
CA LEU A 104 -4.05 6.50 -16.68
C LEU A 104 -3.78 5.75 -17.99
N ALA A 105 -3.32 6.44 -19.05
CA ALA A 105 -2.92 5.81 -20.30
C ALA A 105 -1.79 4.79 -20.09
N ARG A 106 -0.77 5.14 -19.30
CA ARG A 106 0.31 4.21 -18.98
C ARG A 106 -0.18 3.00 -18.17
N LEU A 107 -1.14 3.18 -17.26
CA LEU A 107 -1.75 2.06 -16.55
C LEU A 107 -2.55 1.16 -17.49
N ALA A 108 -3.22 1.72 -18.51
CA ALA A 108 -3.89 0.94 -19.54
C ALA A 108 -2.91 0.08 -20.34
N ASP A 109 -1.76 0.63 -20.75
CA ASP A 109 -0.72 -0.15 -21.44
C ASP A 109 -0.22 -1.34 -20.59
N LEU A 110 -0.07 -1.14 -19.28
CA LEU A 110 0.36 -2.21 -18.36
C LEU A 110 -0.72 -3.27 -18.15
N LEU A 111 -2.00 -2.88 -18.21
CA LEU A 111 -3.14 -3.80 -18.16
C LEU A 111 -3.21 -4.64 -19.44
N ASP A 112 -3.09 -4.00 -20.60
CA ASP A 112 -3.14 -4.66 -21.92
C ASP A 112 -1.97 -5.65 -22.09
N ALA A 113 -0.80 -5.31 -21.57
CA ALA A 113 0.37 -6.19 -21.55
C ALA A 113 0.29 -7.32 -20.50
N GLY A 114 -0.75 -7.35 -19.66
CA GLY A 114 -0.91 -8.33 -18.58
C GLY A 114 0.11 -8.18 -17.44
N VAL A 115 0.83 -7.05 -17.39
CA VAL A 115 1.84 -6.77 -16.35
C VAL A 115 1.18 -6.51 -15.00
N ILE A 116 0.02 -5.87 -15.02
CA ILE A 116 -0.83 -5.70 -13.84
C ILE A 116 -2.22 -6.24 -14.15
N GLN A 117 -2.90 -6.78 -13.13
CA GLN A 117 -4.27 -7.28 -13.26
C GLN A 117 -5.22 -6.54 -12.32
N VAL A 118 -6.49 -6.43 -12.72
CA VAL A 118 -7.58 -5.94 -11.86
C VAL A 118 -8.25 -7.13 -11.19
N ALA A 119 -8.36 -7.09 -9.86
CA ALA A 119 -9.13 -8.06 -9.11
C ALA A 119 -10.49 -7.48 -8.78
N ILE A 120 -11.54 -8.15 -9.26
CA ILE A 120 -12.94 -7.78 -9.02
C ILE A 120 -13.48 -8.78 -8.02
N ASP A 121 -13.85 -8.28 -6.83
CA ASP A 121 -14.48 -9.11 -5.80
C ASP A 121 -15.93 -9.44 -6.18
N SER A 122 -16.70 -8.40 -6.54
CA SER A 122 -18.13 -8.51 -6.80
C SER A 122 -18.56 -7.49 -7.87
N VAL A 123 -19.57 -7.85 -8.66
CA VAL A 123 -20.26 -6.95 -9.60
C VAL A 123 -21.71 -6.84 -9.17
N PHE A 124 -22.15 -5.62 -8.88
CA PHE A 124 -23.52 -5.34 -8.49
C PHE A 124 -24.27 -4.72 -9.66
N PRO A 125 -25.50 -5.18 -9.97
CA PRO A 125 -26.33 -4.49 -10.93
C PRO A 125 -26.63 -3.07 -10.42
N PRO A 126 -26.78 -2.08 -11.30
CA PRO A 126 -27.25 -0.76 -10.88
C PRO A 126 -28.61 -0.94 -10.19
N CYS A 127 -28.70 -0.51 -8.92
CA CYS A 127 -29.98 -0.39 -8.26
C CYS A 127 -30.80 0.63 -9.04
N ALA A 128 -32.02 0.25 -9.46
CA ALA A 128 -32.95 1.22 -10.02
C ALA A 128 -33.17 2.29 -8.95
N GLY A 129 -32.70 3.52 -9.23
CA GLY A 129 -33.01 4.65 -8.38
C GLY A 129 -34.53 4.74 -8.27
N ALA A 130 -35.04 4.90 -7.05
CA ALA A 130 -36.45 5.22 -6.87
C ALA A 130 -36.72 6.52 -7.66
N ASP A 131 -37.51 6.41 -8.72
CA ASP A 131 -38.06 7.55 -9.43
C ASP A 131 -38.87 8.37 -8.40
N GLY A 132 -38.27 9.45 -7.92
CA GLY A 132 -38.95 10.45 -7.13
C GLY A 132 -39.90 11.22 -8.03
N ALA A 133 -41.19 10.89 -7.95
CA ALA A 133 -42.28 11.72 -8.43
C ALA A 133 -42.49 12.93 -7.50
#